data_AF-A0A661S2B0-F1
#
_entry.id   AF-A0A661S2B0-F1
#
_cell.length_a   1.000
_cell.length_b   1.000
_cell.length_c   1.000
_cell.angle_alpha   90.00
_cell.angle_beta   90.00
_cell.angle_gamma   90.00
#
_symmetry.space_group_name_H-M   'P 1'
#
loop_
_entity.id
_entity.type
_entity.pdbx_description
1 polymer ?
#
loop_
_entity_poly.entity_id
_entity_poly.type
_entity_poly.pdbx_seq_one_letter_code
_entity_poly.pdbx_strand_id
1 'polypeptide(L)'
;MKKTIFLTVFISIMLIGNLRAFEIPKIDIHGFVSQGFLKTDQNNYLGDTEDGTFQFNEMGINFSTKLPKRLRIGLQFFSRDLGQEGNNDIVLDWAYADYRWKEWLGFRIGKIKVVYGLYNETRDMDMLRASVMLPQSVYTELWRDRLSSIS
;
A
#
# COMPACT_ATOMS: atom_id res chain seq x y z
N MET A 1 -11.74 -35.98 53.39
CA MET A 1 -12.31 -35.01 52.42
C MET A 1 -11.32 -33.94 51.98
N LYS A 2 -10.55 -33.29 52.88
CA LYS A 2 -9.57 -32.23 52.50
C LYS A 2 -8.43 -32.69 51.56
N LYS A 3 -7.89 -33.90 51.74
CA LYS A 3 -6.79 -34.45 50.90
C LYS A 3 -7.23 -34.77 49.46
N THR A 4 -8.47 -35.23 49.27
CA THR A 4 -9.02 -35.58 47.95
C THR A 4 -9.24 -34.33 47.10
N ILE A 5 -9.73 -33.24 47.71
CA ILE A 5 -9.91 -31.94 47.04
C ILE A 5 -8.56 -31.38 46.55
N PHE A 6 -7.51 -31.50 47.38
CA PHE A 6 -6.17 -31.02 47.02
C PHE A 6 -5.58 -31.79 45.82
N LEU A 7 -5.83 -33.10 45.75
CA LEU A 7 -5.36 -33.94 44.65
C LEU A 7 -6.09 -33.63 43.34
N THR A 8 -7.40 -33.37 43.38
CA THR A 8 -8.19 -33.01 42.19
C THR A 8 -7.77 -31.65 41.63
N VAL A 9 -7.50 -30.67 42.49
CA VAL A 9 -6.99 -29.35 42.06
C VAL A 9 -5.60 -29.50 41.42
N PHE A 10 -4.72 -30.31 41.99
CA PHE A 10 -3.38 -30.53 41.45
C PHE A 10 -3.40 -31.20 40.06
N ILE A 11 -4.27 -32.20 39.86
CA ILE A 11 -4.44 -32.87 38.56
C ILE A 11 -5.05 -31.93 37.52
N SER A 12 -5.97 -31.04 37.93
CA SER A 12 -6.58 -30.06 37.01
C SER A 12 -5.58 -29.02 36.47
N ILE A 13 -4.54 -28.67 37.24
CA ILE A 13 -3.48 -27.75 36.83
C ILE A 13 -2.51 -28.42 35.83
N MET A 14 -2.26 -29.72 35.97
CA MET A 14 -1.39 -30.50 35.08
C MET A 14 -2.05 -30.82 33.71
N LEU A 15 -3.38 -30.71 33.61
CA LEU A 15 -4.16 -30.90 32.38
C LEU A 15 -4.33 -29.61 31.54
N ILE A 16 -3.77 -28.48 31.99
CA ILE A 16 -3.73 -27.24 31.20
C ILE A 16 -2.64 -27.42 30.14
N GLY A 17 -2.98 -28.14 29.08
CA GLY A 17 -2.12 -28.33 27.92
C GLY A 17 -1.67 -27.00 27.34
N ASN A 18 -0.42 -26.97 26.89
CA ASN A 18 0.29 -25.87 26.22
C ASN A 18 -0.65 -24.79 25.65
N LEU A 19 -0.86 -23.69 26.39
CA LEU A 19 -1.37 -22.46 25.80
C LEU A 19 -0.34 -21.98 24.77
N ARG A 20 -0.63 -22.25 23.50
CA ARG A 20 0.12 -21.67 22.39
C ARG A 20 -0.36 -20.23 22.27
N ALA A 21 0.46 -19.28 22.70
CA ALA A 21 0.25 -17.88 22.36
C ALA A 21 0.30 -17.76 20.83
N PHE A 22 -0.84 -17.47 20.21
CA PHE A 22 -0.91 -17.13 18.80
C PHE A 22 -0.73 -15.62 18.71
N GLU A 23 0.49 -15.18 18.41
CA GLU A 23 0.76 -13.77 18.16
C GLU A 23 0.14 -13.41 16.80
N ILE A 24 -0.84 -12.50 16.83
CA ILE A 24 -1.43 -11.98 15.61
C ILE A 24 -0.32 -11.26 14.85
N PRO A 25 -0.04 -11.61 13.57
CA PRO A 25 0.97 -10.93 12.79
C PRO A 25 0.69 -9.43 12.78
N LYS A 26 1.69 -8.63 13.13
CA LYS A 26 1.57 -7.18 13.06
C LYS A 26 1.26 -6.78 11.61
N ILE A 27 0.21 -5.98 11.45
CA ILE A 27 -0.14 -5.36 10.17
C ILE A 27 0.36 -3.93 10.25
N ASP A 28 1.28 -3.58 9.36
CA ASP A 28 1.75 -2.22 9.16
C ASP A 28 0.85 -1.56 8.12
N ILE A 29 0.26 -0.42 8.50
CA ILE A 29 -0.65 0.36 7.65
C ILE A 29 -0.01 1.72 7.46
N HIS A 30 0.19 2.12 6.21
CA HIS A 30 0.64 3.47 5.87
C HIS A 30 -0.28 4.06 4.82
N GLY A 31 -0.34 5.39 4.77
CA GLY A 31 -1.12 6.06 3.76
C GLY A 31 -0.74 7.53 3.64
N PHE A 32 -1.25 8.15 2.61
CA PHE A 32 -1.10 9.57 2.36
C PHE A 32 -2.36 10.11 1.68
N VAL A 33 -2.58 11.40 1.84
CA VAL A 33 -3.61 12.17 1.14
C VAL A 33 -2.95 13.48 0.73
N SER A 34 -3.18 13.89 -0.51
CA SER A 34 -2.75 15.16 -1.07
C SER A 34 -3.93 15.82 -1.73
N GLN A 35 -4.06 17.13 -1.52
CA GLN A 35 -5.03 17.99 -2.17
C GLN A 35 -4.28 19.20 -2.71
N GLY A 36 -4.45 19.46 -3.99
CA GLY A 36 -3.93 20.65 -4.64
C GLY A 36 -5.03 21.42 -5.37
N PHE A 37 -4.58 22.50 -6.01
CA PHE A 37 -5.41 23.42 -6.79
C PHE A 37 -4.65 23.75 -8.07
N LEU A 38 -5.33 23.63 -9.21
CA LEU A 38 -4.76 23.93 -10.53
C LEU A 38 -5.48 25.13 -11.13
N LYS A 39 -4.72 26.11 -11.58
CA LYS A 39 -5.23 27.26 -12.33
C LYS A 39 -4.31 27.59 -13.49
N THR A 40 -4.89 27.84 -14.65
CA THR A 40 -4.21 28.21 -15.88
C THR A 40 -4.88 29.43 -16.47
N ASP A 41 -4.13 30.33 -17.10
CA ASP A 41 -4.72 31.61 -17.52
C ASP A 41 -5.30 31.62 -18.95
N GLN A 42 -5.08 30.57 -19.77
CA GLN A 42 -5.48 30.57 -21.20
C GLN A 42 -5.72 29.18 -21.86
N ASN A 43 -5.41 28.07 -21.20
CA ASN A 43 -5.61 26.74 -21.78
C ASN A 43 -5.78 25.69 -20.69
N ASN A 44 -6.77 24.84 -20.86
CA ASN A 44 -7.03 23.71 -19.98
C ASN A 44 -5.86 22.71 -20.02
N TYR A 45 -5.34 22.36 -18.85
CA TYR A 45 -4.22 21.44 -18.70
C TYR A 45 -4.62 20.29 -17.78
N LEU A 46 -4.76 19.08 -18.34
CA LEU A 46 -5.17 17.84 -17.65
C LEU A 46 -6.58 17.88 -17.01
N GLY A 47 -7.31 18.99 -17.11
CA GLY A 47 -8.68 19.21 -16.66
C GLY A 47 -9.16 20.62 -16.98
N ASP A 48 -10.34 21.00 -16.49
CA ASP A 48 -10.89 22.36 -16.63
C ASP A 48 -10.19 23.32 -15.64
N THR A 49 -8.99 23.76 -16.01
CA THR A 49 -8.10 24.55 -15.15
C THR A 49 -8.19 26.06 -15.38
N GLU A 50 -8.89 26.52 -16.42
CA GLU A 50 -8.98 27.95 -16.77
C GLU A 50 -9.69 28.79 -15.68
N ASP A 51 -10.82 28.28 -15.17
CA ASP A 51 -11.54 28.91 -14.05
C ASP A 51 -10.98 28.51 -12.67
N GLY A 52 -9.99 27.62 -12.64
CA GLY A 52 -9.41 27.02 -11.45
C GLY A 52 -10.19 25.80 -10.94
N THR A 53 -9.47 24.73 -10.60
CA THR A 53 -10.08 23.46 -10.17
C THR A 53 -9.36 22.84 -8.97
N PHE A 54 -10.16 22.18 -8.12
CA PHE A 54 -9.69 21.31 -7.03
C PHE A 54 -9.63 19.84 -7.43
N GLN A 55 -9.88 19.50 -8.71
CA GLN A 55 -9.70 18.16 -9.28
C GLN A 55 -8.22 17.85 -9.45
N PHE A 56 -7.50 17.90 -8.33
CA PHE A 56 -6.12 17.53 -8.19
C PHE A 56 -5.93 16.99 -6.78
N ASN A 57 -6.38 15.76 -6.56
CA ASN A 57 -6.22 15.07 -5.30
C ASN A 57 -5.76 13.63 -5.52
N GLU A 58 -4.92 13.17 -4.61
CA GLU A 58 -4.37 11.83 -4.62
C GLU A 58 -4.43 11.26 -3.21
N MET A 59 -4.86 10.01 -3.10
CA MET A 59 -4.86 9.30 -1.84
C MET A 59 -4.42 7.86 -2.04
N GLY A 60 -3.64 7.36 -1.08
CA GLY A 60 -3.14 6.00 -1.09
C GLY A 60 -3.15 5.41 0.30
N ILE A 61 -3.53 4.14 0.39
CA ILE A 61 -3.41 3.34 1.62
C ILE A 61 -2.78 2.00 1.28
N ASN A 62 -1.74 1.65 2.02
CA ASN A 62 -1.04 0.39 1.89
C ASN A 62 -1.10 -0.41 3.19
N PHE A 63 -1.17 -1.73 3.01
CA PHE A 63 -1.19 -2.71 4.06
C PHE A 63 -0.05 -3.68 3.81
N SER A 64 0.77 -3.93 4.81
CA SER A 64 1.80 -4.95 4.74
C SER A 64 1.87 -5.76 6.01
N THR A 65 2.13 -7.05 5.87
CA THR A 65 2.33 -7.93 7.02
C THR A 65 3.44 -8.92 6.75
N LYS A 66 4.19 -9.24 7.80
CA LYS A 66 5.23 -10.27 7.78
C LYS A 66 4.76 -11.43 8.65
N LEU A 67 4.47 -12.55 8.01
CA LEU A 67 4.13 -13.76 8.73
C LEU A 67 5.41 -14.52 9.14
N PRO A 68 5.39 -15.25 10.27
CA PRO A 68 6.56 -15.95 10.82
C PRO A 68 7.23 -16.94 9.85
N LYS A 69 6.50 -17.46 8.86
CA LYS A 69 6.97 -18.50 7.93
C LYS A 69 7.66 -17.95 6.67
N ARG A 70 8.41 -16.84 6.78
CA ARG A 70 9.12 -16.22 5.65
C ARG A 70 8.20 -15.79 4.50
N LEU A 71 6.95 -15.47 4.84
CA LEU A 71 5.93 -14.99 3.91
C LEU A 71 5.66 -13.51 4.22
N ARG A 72 5.84 -12.66 3.22
CA ARG A 72 5.44 -11.25 3.27
C ARG A 72 4.29 -11.05 2.30
N ILE A 73 3.25 -10.37 2.75
CA ILE A 73 2.13 -9.97 1.92
C ILE A 73 2.03 -8.46 1.99
N GLY A 74 1.80 -7.82 0.85
CA GLY A 74 1.50 -6.40 0.82
C GLY A 74 0.57 -6.06 -0.31
N LEU A 75 -0.26 -5.04 -0.09
CA LEU A 75 -1.15 -4.49 -1.10
C LEU A 75 -1.37 -3.00 -0.87
N GLN A 76 -1.68 -2.27 -1.93
CA GLN A 76 -1.98 -0.84 -1.89
C GLN A 76 -3.19 -0.51 -2.75
N PHE A 77 -4.11 0.24 -2.15
CA PHE A 77 -5.17 0.92 -2.86
C PHE A 77 -4.74 2.36 -3.11
N PHE A 78 -5.05 2.86 -4.29
CA PHE A 78 -4.75 4.22 -4.71
C PHE A 78 -5.98 4.80 -5.39
N SER A 79 -6.25 6.07 -5.17
CA SER A 79 -7.30 6.83 -5.83
C SER A 79 -6.74 8.20 -6.17
N ARG A 80 -7.09 8.68 -7.36
CA ARG A 80 -6.66 10.00 -7.84
C ARG A 80 -7.81 10.65 -8.59
N ASP A 81 -7.80 11.97 -8.58
CA ASP A 81 -8.69 12.79 -9.40
C ASP A 81 -7.85 13.93 -9.98
N LEU A 82 -7.74 13.89 -11.31
CA LEU A 82 -6.98 14.82 -12.12
C LEU A 82 -7.81 15.16 -13.36
N GLY A 83 -8.71 16.12 -13.21
CA GLY A 83 -9.65 16.53 -14.26
C GLY A 83 -10.59 15.41 -14.71
N GLN A 84 -10.35 14.83 -15.89
CA GLN A 84 -11.13 13.68 -16.41
C GLN A 84 -10.48 12.32 -16.10
N GLU A 85 -9.23 12.33 -15.62
CA GLU A 85 -8.44 11.13 -15.36
C GLU A 85 -8.54 10.75 -13.89
N GLY A 86 -8.94 9.50 -13.62
CA GLY A 86 -9.02 8.95 -12.28
C GLY A 86 -10.37 9.18 -11.58
N ASN A 87 -11.03 10.34 -11.72
CA ASN A 87 -12.39 10.61 -11.19
C ASN A 87 -12.69 10.06 -9.78
N ASN A 88 -11.68 9.98 -8.89
CA ASN A 88 -11.74 9.34 -7.56
C ASN A 88 -11.98 7.82 -7.56
N ASP A 89 -11.83 7.13 -8.69
CA ASP A 89 -11.88 5.68 -8.78
C ASP A 89 -10.80 5.03 -7.89
N ILE A 90 -11.21 4.06 -7.09
CA ILE A 90 -10.30 3.29 -6.24
C ILE A 90 -9.73 2.14 -7.04
N VAL A 91 -8.43 2.18 -7.29
CA VAL A 91 -7.70 1.14 -8.02
C VAL A 91 -6.75 0.37 -7.11
N LEU A 92 -6.55 -0.90 -7.43
CA LEU A 92 -5.50 -1.71 -6.81
C LEU A 92 -4.17 -1.39 -7.51
N ASP A 93 -3.30 -0.60 -6.88
CA ASP A 93 -2.04 -0.16 -7.47
C ASP A 93 -1.05 -1.33 -7.57
N TRP A 94 -0.79 -1.99 -6.45
CA TRP A 94 0.02 -3.20 -6.39
C TRP A 94 -0.49 -4.14 -5.30
N ALA A 95 -0.28 -5.43 -5.50
CA ALA A 95 -0.63 -6.47 -4.55
C ALA A 95 0.26 -7.68 -4.80
N TYR A 96 1.13 -8.01 -3.85
CA TYR A 96 2.04 -9.14 -4.00
C TYR A 96 2.16 -9.96 -2.72
N ALA A 97 2.50 -11.23 -2.93
CA ALA A 97 2.96 -12.14 -1.89
C ALA A 97 4.38 -12.59 -2.25
N ASP A 98 5.29 -12.50 -1.28
CA ASP A 98 6.68 -12.91 -1.38
C ASP A 98 6.94 -14.04 -0.36
N TYR A 99 7.21 -15.24 -0.88
CA TYR A 99 7.50 -16.42 -0.08
C TYR A 99 8.94 -16.86 -0.29
N ARG A 100 9.73 -16.85 0.80
CA ARG A 100 11.12 -17.34 0.77
C ARG A 100 11.20 -18.79 1.24
N TRP A 101 11.41 -19.72 0.30
CA TRP A 101 11.70 -21.12 0.62
C TRP A 101 13.07 -21.22 1.29
N LYS A 102 14.12 -20.67 0.66
CA LYS A 102 15.49 -20.62 1.20
C LYS A 102 15.98 -19.17 1.23
N GLU A 103 17.08 -18.92 1.92
CA GLU A 103 17.67 -17.58 1.99
C GLU A 103 18.02 -17.02 0.61
N TRP A 104 18.39 -17.91 -0.32
CA TRP A 104 18.74 -17.59 -1.70
C TRP A 104 17.61 -17.81 -2.73
N LEU A 105 16.49 -18.42 -2.33
CA LEU A 105 15.38 -18.74 -3.25
C LEU A 105 14.04 -18.30 -2.67
N GLY A 106 13.39 -17.37 -3.36
CA GLY A 106 12.04 -16.91 -3.06
C GLY A 106 11.17 -16.80 -4.31
N PHE A 107 9.86 -16.88 -4.10
CA PHE A 107 8.84 -16.75 -5.11
C PHE A 107 8.02 -15.51 -4.81
N ARG A 108 7.88 -14.62 -5.79
CA ARG A 108 7.01 -13.44 -5.69
C ARG A 108 5.91 -13.57 -6.73
N ILE A 109 4.67 -13.41 -6.29
CA ILE A 109 3.49 -13.50 -7.15
C ILE A 109 2.54 -12.33 -6.89
N GLY A 110 1.79 -11.93 -7.91
CA GLY A 110 0.79 -10.87 -7.86
C GLY A 110 1.09 -9.70 -8.80
N LYS A 111 0.39 -8.59 -8.59
CA LYS A 111 0.59 -7.33 -9.30
C LYS A 111 1.77 -6.59 -8.67
N ILE A 112 2.91 -6.62 -9.36
CA ILE A 112 4.16 -6.04 -8.87
C ILE A 112 4.39 -4.71 -9.58
N LYS A 113 4.65 -3.67 -8.80
CA LYS A 113 5.04 -2.36 -9.33
C LYS A 113 6.45 -2.44 -9.89
N VAL A 114 6.64 -2.02 -11.13
CA VAL A 114 7.97 -1.96 -11.75
C VAL A 114 8.48 -0.53 -11.65
N VAL A 115 9.66 -0.39 -11.08
CA VAL A 115 10.32 0.91 -10.99
C VAL A 115 10.88 1.26 -12.35
N TYR A 116 10.24 2.20 -13.04
CA TYR A 116 10.72 2.72 -14.32
C TYR A 116 11.23 4.16 -14.15
N GLY A 117 12.55 4.37 -14.22
CA GLY A 117 13.14 5.71 -14.06
C GLY A 117 13.38 6.13 -12.60
N LEU A 118 14.08 7.26 -12.43
CA LEU A 118 14.67 7.68 -11.16
C LEU A 118 13.65 8.15 -10.11
N TYR A 119 12.54 8.77 -10.54
CA TYR A 119 11.54 9.38 -9.66
C TYR A 119 10.28 8.54 -9.46
N ASN A 120 10.17 7.36 -10.08
CA ASN A 120 8.93 6.58 -10.02
C ASN A 120 8.64 5.98 -8.63
N GLU A 121 9.64 5.87 -7.75
CA GLU A 121 9.43 5.42 -6.36
C GLU A 121 8.86 6.51 -5.45
N THR A 122 9.19 7.79 -5.72
CA THR A 122 8.76 8.92 -4.88
C THR A 122 7.62 9.72 -5.50
N ARG A 123 7.37 9.56 -6.81
CA ARG A 123 6.33 10.28 -7.57
C ARG A 123 4.92 10.06 -7.03
N ASP A 124 4.67 8.90 -6.42
CA ASP A 124 3.35 8.56 -5.87
C ASP A 124 3.00 9.31 -4.59
N MET A 125 4.00 9.89 -3.92
CA MET A 125 3.78 10.64 -2.70
C MET A 125 4.15 12.09 -2.94
N ASP A 126 3.14 12.95 -2.98
CA ASP A 126 3.32 14.39 -3.20
C ASP A 126 4.32 15.05 -2.23
N MET A 127 4.36 14.56 -0.99
CA MET A 127 5.29 15.05 0.03
C MET A 127 6.76 14.69 -0.25
N LEU A 128 7.03 13.67 -1.07
CA LEU A 128 8.38 13.23 -1.43
C LEU A 128 8.90 13.87 -2.73
N ARG A 129 8.09 14.69 -3.40
CA ARG A 129 8.49 15.45 -4.61
C ARG A 129 8.66 16.94 -4.29
N ALA A 130 9.78 17.51 -4.73
CA ALA A 130 10.06 18.94 -4.57
C ALA A 130 9.22 19.82 -5.51
N SER A 131 8.79 19.25 -6.63
CA SER A 131 7.96 19.91 -7.65
C SER A 131 6.54 19.38 -7.62
N VAL A 132 5.55 20.27 -7.81
CA VAL A 132 4.12 19.91 -7.85
C VAL A 132 3.82 18.91 -8.96
N MET A 133 4.45 19.07 -10.13
CA MET A 133 4.45 18.09 -11.22
C MET A 133 5.89 17.80 -11.65
N LEU A 134 6.15 16.59 -12.14
CA LEU A 134 7.44 16.24 -12.70
C LEU A 134 7.55 16.71 -14.17
N PRO A 135 8.78 16.81 -14.73
CA PRO A 135 8.98 17.20 -16.12
C PRO A 135 8.23 16.29 -17.09
N GLN A 136 7.20 16.83 -17.74
CA GLN A 136 6.23 16.06 -18.54
C GLN A 136 6.81 15.48 -19.84
N SER A 137 7.98 15.98 -20.27
CA SER A 137 8.75 15.43 -21.38
C SER A 137 9.30 14.02 -21.09
N VAL A 138 9.48 13.67 -19.82
CA VAL A 138 10.03 12.38 -19.37
C VAL A 138 9.03 11.61 -18.51
N TYR A 139 8.27 12.32 -17.67
CA TYR A 139 7.30 11.74 -16.73
C TYR A 139 5.90 12.30 -17.00
N THR A 140 5.30 11.89 -18.11
CA THR A 140 3.94 12.30 -18.47
C THR A 140 2.91 11.71 -17.50
N GLU A 141 1.98 12.54 -16.99
CA GLU A 141 0.94 12.07 -16.06
C GLU A 141 -0.09 11.14 -16.71
N LEU A 142 -0.36 11.28 -18.02
CA LEU A 142 -1.26 10.39 -18.76
C LEU A 142 -0.77 8.93 -18.81
N TRP A 143 0.54 8.70 -18.84
CA TRP A 143 1.11 7.35 -19.01
C TRP A 143 1.55 6.70 -17.69
N ARG A 144 1.38 7.42 -16.56
CA ARG A 144 1.85 6.99 -15.24
C ARG A 144 1.37 5.58 -14.87
N ASP A 145 0.07 5.31 -15.02
CA ASP A 145 -0.53 4.08 -14.51
C ASP A 145 -0.23 2.86 -15.42
N ARG A 146 0.02 3.11 -16.71
CA ARG A 146 0.41 2.06 -17.69
C ARG A 146 1.87 1.66 -17.58
N LEU A 147 2.75 2.60 -17.20
CA LEU A 147 4.18 2.36 -17.11
C LEU A 147 4.62 1.79 -15.76
N SER A 148 3.85 2.06 -14.70
CA SER A 148 4.25 1.72 -13.33
C SER A 148 3.83 0.31 -12.90
N SER A 149 2.93 -0.36 -13.63
CA SER A 149 2.49 -1.71 -13.28
C SER A 149 2.50 -2.66 -14.47
N ILE A 150 3.03 -3.86 -14.27
CA ILE A 150 2.81 -4.97 -15.20
C ILE A 150 1.46 -5.58 -14.82
N SER A 151 0.55 -5.63 -15.80
CA SER A 151 -0.78 -6.25 -15.70
C SER A 151 -0.68 -7.76 -15.62
#